data_AF-A4TAS8-F1
#
_entry.id   AF-A4TAS8-F1
#
_cell.length_a   1.000
_cell.length_b   1.000
_cell.length_c   1.000
_cell.angle_alpha   90.00
_cell.angle_beta   90.00
_cell.angle_gamma   90.00
#
_symmetry.space_group_name_H-M   'P 1'
#
loop_
_entity.id
_entity.type
_entity.pdbx_description
1 polymer ?
#
loop_
_entity_poly.entity_id
_entity_poly.type
_entity_poly.pdbx_seq_one_letter_code
_entity_poly.pdbx_strand_id
1 'polypeptide(L)'
;MGCRGNWYSGAARPVEPALGGGSGRADGDRDGSWTSDCAHRAGRTADETGEPPRGRPCPACSNPQAARTRPAGHRQHGERLGRRPASVIGYLDTSAFVPLLIDEPASVACRRFWDDADAIVSSRLLYVETAAALAQAGRIGRLTEGEHLQARRRLGQMWSEMDVIEVDEQIVTRAADLAHRLSLRGYDAVHAASAEQLDDDDVAAASGDQRLLSAWMDLGMAIYDTNQKATPEPE
;
A
#
# COMPACT_ATOMS: atom_id res chain seq x y z
N MET A 1 0.29 0.41 -34.39
CA MET A 1 -0.27 1.70 -33.96
C MET A 1 -0.64 1.57 -32.49
N GLY A 2 0.17 2.14 -31.60
CA GLY A 2 -0.04 2.04 -30.15
C GLY A 2 -0.91 3.19 -29.67
N CYS A 3 -2.10 2.88 -29.16
CA CYS A 3 -2.88 3.80 -28.36
C CYS A 3 -2.30 3.75 -26.94
N ARG A 4 -1.37 4.66 -26.62
CA ARG A 4 -0.91 4.84 -25.25
C ARG A 4 -2.00 5.62 -24.51
N GLY A 5 -2.62 5.02 -23.49
CA GLY A 5 -3.60 5.68 -22.64
C GLY A 5 -3.02 6.98 -22.09
N ASN A 6 -3.71 8.10 -22.31
CA ASN A 6 -3.31 9.38 -21.72
C ASN A 6 -3.76 9.39 -20.25
N TRP A 7 -2.89 8.91 -19.35
CA TRP A 7 -3.10 8.97 -17.89
C TRP A 7 -3.13 10.41 -17.37
N TYR A 8 -2.59 11.35 -18.16
CA TYR A 8 -2.52 12.78 -17.88
C TYR A 8 -3.74 13.54 -18.41
N SER A 9 -4.92 13.31 -17.83
CA SER A 9 -6.08 14.19 -18.07
C SER A 9 -6.71 14.57 -16.75
N GLY A 10 -6.15 15.57 -16.07
CA GLY A 10 -6.76 16.10 -14.84
C GLY A 10 -5.87 16.98 -13.98
N ALA A 11 -5.17 17.97 -14.55
CA ALA A 11 -4.60 19.05 -13.74
C ALA A 11 -5.75 19.85 -13.11
N ALA A 12 -6.12 19.52 -11.86
CA ALA A 12 -7.06 20.29 -11.08
C ALA A 12 -6.46 21.69 -10.82
N ARG A 13 -7.13 22.73 -11.33
CA ARG A 13 -6.82 24.13 -10.98
C ARG A 13 -7.26 24.37 -9.53
N PRO A 14 -6.54 25.20 -8.76
CA PRO A 14 -6.90 25.46 -7.37
C PRO A 14 -8.26 26.16 -7.30
N VAL A 15 -9.17 25.63 -6.48
CA VAL A 15 -10.46 26.25 -6.17
C VAL A 15 -10.29 27.06 -4.90
N GLU A 16 -10.52 28.38 -4.98
CA GLU A 16 -10.56 29.27 -3.81
C GLU A 16 -11.76 28.98 -2.90
N PRO A 17 -11.66 29.23 -1.58
CA PRO A 17 -12.68 28.82 -0.62
C PRO A 17 -13.89 29.75 -0.65
N ALA A 18 -15.07 29.17 -0.87
CA ALA A 18 -16.35 29.85 -0.64
C ALA A 18 -16.76 29.72 0.83
N LEU A 19 -16.88 30.88 1.49
CA LEU A 19 -17.43 31.03 2.83
C LEU A 19 -18.95 30.81 2.86
N GLY A 20 -19.40 29.96 3.79
CA GLY A 20 -20.59 30.22 4.62
C GLY A 20 -21.95 29.70 4.16
N GLY A 21 -22.62 28.96 5.06
CA GLY A 21 -24.08 28.83 5.06
C GLY A 21 -24.61 27.49 5.58
N GLY A 22 -24.71 27.33 6.90
CA GLY A 22 -25.19 26.09 7.54
C GLY A 22 -26.72 25.96 7.64
N SER A 23 -27.17 24.70 7.72
CA SER A 23 -28.28 24.15 8.53
C SER A 23 -28.33 22.64 8.18
N GLY A 24 -28.46 21.64 9.05
CA GLY A 24 -28.85 21.53 10.44
C GLY A 24 -29.92 20.43 10.56
N ARG A 25 -29.62 19.37 11.32
CA ARG A 25 -30.42 18.16 11.71
C ARG A 25 -30.10 16.89 10.90
N ALA A 26 -30.07 15.68 11.44
CA ALA A 26 -29.96 15.10 12.78
C ALA A 26 -29.75 13.59 12.57
N ASP A 27 -29.03 12.92 13.48
CA ASP A 27 -29.29 11.57 14.02
C ASP A 27 -28.03 10.71 14.19
N GLY A 28 -27.87 10.19 15.42
CA GLY A 28 -27.40 8.83 15.64
C GLY A 28 -26.07 8.64 16.36
N ASP A 29 -25.89 9.21 17.55
CA ASP A 29 -24.80 8.85 18.46
C ASP A 29 -24.84 7.36 18.81
N ARG A 30 -23.74 6.66 18.52
CA ARG A 30 -23.37 5.40 19.20
C ARG A 30 -21.95 5.57 19.74
N ASP A 31 -21.91 5.87 21.04
CA ASP A 31 -20.72 5.90 21.87
C ASP A 31 -20.00 4.54 21.85
N GLY A 32 -18.71 4.59 21.54
CA GLY A 32 -17.77 3.49 21.68
C GLY A 32 -16.45 4.00 22.24
N SER A 33 -16.50 4.56 23.46
CA SER A 33 -15.31 5.01 24.18
C SER A 33 -14.40 3.82 24.50
N TRP A 34 -13.29 3.71 23.78
CA TRP A 34 -12.16 2.87 24.20
C TRP A 34 -11.35 3.64 25.24
N THR A 35 -11.79 3.59 26.50
CA THR A 35 -10.95 3.98 27.64
C THR A 35 -10.02 2.81 27.98
N SER A 36 -8.73 3.01 27.81
CA SER A 36 -7.68 2.07 28.22
C SER A 36 -7.48 2.14 29.74
N ASP A 37 -8.25 1.33 30.48
CA ASP A 37 -7.99 1.04 31.89
C ASP A 37 -6.74 0.14 32.00
N CYS A 38 -5.59 0.78 32.24
CA CYS A 38 -4.41 0.10 32.76
C CYS A 38 -4.64 -0.19 34.25
N ALA A 39 -5.20 -1.36 34.54
CA ALA A 39 -5.39 -1.83 35.90
C ALA A 39 -4.05 -2.06 36.61
N HIS A 40 -3.68 -1.09 37.45
CA HIS A 40 -2.81 -1.28 38.60
C HIS A 40 -3.37 -2.37 39.52
N ARG A 41 -2.64 -3.48 39.71
CA ARG A 41 -2.77 -4.33 40.91
C ARG A 41 -1.54 -5.21 41.14
N ALA A 42 -0.65 -4.76 42.02
CA ALA A 42 -0.01 -5.61 43.02
C ALA A 42 0.60 -4.70 44.10
N GLY A 43 0.06 -4.77 45.31
CA GLY A 43 0.57 -4.05 46.47
C GLY A 43 1.05 -5.02 47.55
N ARG A 44 2.26 -4.73 48.05
CA ARG A 44 2.82 -4.98 49.41
C ARG A 44 3.08 -6.46 49.78
N THR A 45 4.20 -6.83 50.40
CA THR A 45 4.89 -6.26 51.58
C THR A 45 6.41 -6.54 51.57
N ALA A 46 7.15 -5.74 52.34
CA ALA A 46 8.57 -5.90 52.65
C ALA A 46 8.86 -7.10 53.55
N ASP A 47 10.00 -7.75 53.34
CA ASP A 47 10.87 -8.23 54.42
C ASP A 47 12.33 -8.29 53.94
N GLU A 48 13.23 -7.87 54.82
CA GLU A 48 14.67 -7.80 54.63
C GLU A 48 15.34 -9.15 54.98
N THR A 49 16.60 -9.28 54.55
CA THR A 49 17.59 -10.32 54.94
C THR A 49 17.53 -11.65 54.18
N GLY A 50 18.42 -11.78 53.20
CA GLY A 50 18.64 -13.05 52.49
C GLY A 50 19.66 -12.92 51.37
N GLU A 51 20.94 -13.06 51.72
CA GLU A 51 22.09 -13.08 50.82
C GLU A 51 21.95 -14.19 49.74
N PRO A 52 22.07 -13.90 48.43
CA PRO A 52 22.04 -14.94 47.40
C PRO A 52 23.45 -15.55 47.18
N PRO A 53 23.54 -16.87 46.92
CA PRO A 53 24.81 -17.58 46.87
C PRO A 53 25.62 -17.32 45.60
N ARG A 54 26.94 -17.34 45.77
CA ARG A 54 27.97 -17.16 44.74
C ARG A 54 27.95 -18.31 43.72
N GLY A 55 27.42 -18.06 42.53
CA GLY A 55 27.54 -18.93 41.35
C GLY A 55 28.84 -18.66 40.59
N ARG A 56 29.55 -19.74 40.23
CA ARG A 56 30.84 -19.75 39.51
C ARG A 56 30.73 -19.13 38.09
N PRO A 57 31.80 -18.49 37.58
CA PRO A 57 31.81 -17.86 36.26
C PRO A 57 31.88 -18.87 35.11
N CYS A 58 31.08 -18.64 34.06
CA CYS A 58 31.17 -19.33 32.78
C CYS A 58 32.38 -18.81 31.97
N PRO A 59 33.25 -19.67 31.43
CA PRO A 59 34.39 -19.27 30.61
C PRO A 59 34.05 -19.38 29.12
N ALA A 60 33.76 -18.26 28.46
CA ALA A 60 33.85 -18.15 27.00
C ALA A 60 33.83 -16.66 26.58
N CYS A 61 34.77 -15.87 27.10
CA CYS A 61 35.13 -14.58 26.54
C CYS A 61 36.56 -14.69 26.00
N SER A 62 36.69 -15.18 24.78
CA SER A 62 37.90 -15.06 23.98
C SER A 62 37.61 -14.12 22.82
N ASN A 63 37.99 -12.86 22.99
CA ASN A 63 38.29 -11.95 21.88
C ASN A 63 39.71 -12.34 21.39
N PRO A 64 40.07 -12.29 20.10
CA PRO A 64 40.31 -10.99 19.46
C PRO A 64 40.15 -10.93 17.92
N GLN A 65 40.25 -9.70 17.41
CA GLN A 65 40.70 -9.28 16.07
C GLN A 65 39.66 -8.88 15.01
N ALA A 66 39.62 -7.56 14.85
CA ALA A 66 39.28 -6.80 13.67
C ALA A 66 39.67 -7.47 12.33
N ALA A 67 38.67 -7.67 11.48
CA ALA A 67 38.85 -7.72 10.04
C ALA A 67 37.95 -6.64 9.42
N ARG A 68 38.59 -5.54 9.02
CA ARG A 68 37.98 -4.49 8.20
C ARG A 68 37.86 -5.04 6.78
N THR A 69 36.68 -5.48 6.38
CA THR A 69 36.38 -5.77 4.98
C THR A 69 35.53 -4.64 4.41
N ARG A 70 36.19 -3.78 3.63
CA ARG A 70 35.54 -2.82 2.73
C ARG A 70 34.90 -3.63 1.60
N PRO A 71 33.61 -3.47 1.27
CA PRO A 71 33.16 -3.83 -0.07
C PRO A 71 33.66 -2.74 -1.02
N ALA A 72 34.72 -3.09 -1.76
CA ALA A 72 35.12 -2.39 -2.96
C ALA A 72 34.28 -2.93 -4.13
N GLY A 73 33.72 -2.02 -4.94
CA GLY A 73 33.18 -2.38 -6.26
C GLY A 73 31.74 -1.97 -6.51
N HIS A 74 31.40 -0.70 -6.28
CA HIS A 74 30.34 -0.06 -7.08
C HIS A 74 30.74 -0.19 -8.56
N ARG A 75 30.04 -1.02 -9.32
CA ARG A 75 30.08 -0.96 -10.78
C ARG A 75 29.20 0.20 -11.22
N GLN A 76 29.82 1.37 -11.31
CA GLN A 76 29.39 2.41 -12.23
C GLN A 76 30.05 2.17 -13.60
N HIS A 77 29.56 2.90 -14.61
CA HIS A 77 29.76 2.78 -16.06
C HIS A 77 28.69 1.89 -16.70
N GLY A 78 27.67 2.41 -17.39
CA GLY A 78 27.57 3.69 -18.06
C GLY A 78 27.50 3.42 -19.55
N GLU A 79 26.30 3.16 -20.05
CA GLU A 79 26.00 3.23 -21.46
C GLU A 79 24.76 4.10 -21.62
N ARG A 80 24.98 5.29 -22.20
CA ARG A 80 23.94 6.19 -22.71
C ARG A 80 23.25 5.47 -23.87
N LEU A 81 22.30 4.62 -23.54
CA LEU A 81 21.31 4.12 -24.49
C LEU A 81 20.16 5.12 -24.48
N GLY A 82 19.74 5.54 -25.69
CA GLY A 82 18.91 6.70 -25.95
C GLY A 82 17.72 6.84 -25.01
N ARG A 83 17.37 8.10 -24.70
CA ARG A 83 16.22 8.48 -23.88
C ARG A 83 15.05 7.55 -24.19
N ARG A 84 14.80 6.60 -23.30
CA ARG A 84 13.60 5.77 -23.35
C ARG A 84 12.42 6.74 -23.30
N PRO A 85 11.33 6.50 -24.04
CA PRO A 85 10.10 7.19 -23.73
C PRO A 85 9.85 6.99 -22.22
N ALA A 86 9.43 8.06 -21.52
CA ALA A 86 9.10 8.04 -20.09
C ALA A 86 8.42 6.71 -19.73
N SER A 87 9.04 5.92 -18.87
CA SER A 87 8.53 4.61 -18.49
C SER A 87 7.44 4.83 -17.45
N VAL A 88 6.19 4.50 -17.77
CA VAL A 88 5.09 4.70 -16.84
C VAL A 88 5.14 3.62 -15.77
N ILE A 89 5.24 4.02 -14.51
CA ILE A 89 5.20 3.12 -13.36
C ILE A 89 3.76 3.07 -12.84
N GLY A 90 3.14 1.90 -12.91
CA GLY A 90 1.78 1.69 -12.41
C GLY A 90 1.77 1.18 -10.98
N TYR A 91 1.21 1.94 -10.03
CA TYR A 91 0.96 1.45 -8.68
C TYR A 91 -0.45 0.85 -8.56
N LEU A 92 -0.58 -0.36 -8.02
CA LEU A 92 -1.88 -1.01 -7.78
C LEU A 92 -2.18 -1.15 -6.29
N ASP A 93 -3.39 -0.82 -5.87
CA ASP A 93 -3.97 -1.32 -4.61
C ASP A 93 -4.71 -2.65 -4.83
N THR A 94 -5.24 -3.21 -3.73
CA THR A 94 -5.98 -4.49 -3.79
C THR A 94 -7.25 -4.39 -4.64
N SER A 95 -7.93 -3.24 -4.61
CA SER A 95 -9.18 -3.06 -5.34
C SER A 95 -8.97 -3.01 -6.87
N ALA A 96 -7.81 -2.55 -7.34
CA ALA A 96 -7.42 -2.59 -8.73
C ALA A 96 -6.77 -3.91 -9.15
N PHE A 97 -6.19 -4.67 -8.22
CA PHE A 97 -5.53 -5.95 -8.53
C PHE A 97 -6.49 -7.16 -8.56
N VAL A 98 -7.50 -7.23 -7.66
CA VAL A 98 -8.46 -8.35 -7.61
C VAL A 98 -9.18 -8.60 -8.95
N PRO A 99 -9.65 -7.57 -9.70
CA PRO A 99 -10.26 -7.74 -11.02
C PRO A 99 -9.33 -8.34 -12.10
N LEU A 100 -8.02 -8.42 -11.86
CA LEU A 100 -7.10 -9.12 -12.76
C LEU A 100 -7.15 -10.65 -12.57
N LEU A 101 -7.60 -11.10 -11.39
CA LEU A 101 -7.58 -12.51 -11.00
C LEU A 101 -8.91 -13.22 -11.24
N ILE A 102 -10.00 -12.47 -11.14
CA ILE A 102 -11.39 -12.94 -11.25
C ILE A 102 -12.22 -11.96 -12.09
N ASP A 103 -13.32 -12.44 -12.67
CA ASP A 103 -14.15 -11.61 -13.55
C ASP A 103 -15.04 -10.66 -12.73
N GLU A 104 -14.69 -9.38 -12.78
CA GLU A 104 -15.40 -8.25 -12.17
C GLU A 104 -15.69 -7.15 -13.19
N PRO A 105 -16.65 -6.24 -12.94
CA PRO A 105 -16.93 -5.11 -13.83
C PRO A 105 -15.70 -4.25 -14.16
N ALA A 106 -14.77 -4.10 -13.22
CA ALA A 106 -13.54 -3.31 -13.39
C ALA A 106 -12.44 -4.04 -14.17
N SER A 107 -12.58 -5.35 -14.47
CA SER A 107 -11.49 -6.17 -15.01
C SER A 107 -10.91 -5.66 -16.33
N VAL A 108 -11.75 -5.07 -17.18
CA VAL A 108 -11.29 -4.51 -18.46
C VAL A 108 -10.41 -3.28 -18.23
N ALA A 109 -10.78 -2.40 -17.29
CA ALA A 109 -10.01 -1.23 -16.94
C ALA A 109 -8.68 -1.64 -16.28
N CYS A 110 -8.72 -2.55 -15.31
CA CYS A 110 -7.51 -3.03 -14.65
C CYS A 110 -6.54 -3.71 -15.61
N ARG A 111 -7.03 -4.54 -16.56
CA ARG A 111 -6.17 -5.17 -17.57
C ARG A 111 -5.48 -4.15 -18.47
N ARG A 112 -6.20 -3.10 -18.90
CA ARG A 112 -5.59 -2.01 -19.69
C ARG A 112 -4.48 -1.31 -18.90
N PHE A 113 -4.75 -0.98 -17.64
CA PHE A 113 -3.75 -0.37 -16.76
C PHE A 113 -2.51 -1.27 -16.61
N TRP A 114 -2.71 -2.58 -16.40
CA TRP A 114 -1.62 -3.56 -16.33
C TRP A 114 -0.81 -3.62 -17.64
N ASP A 115 -1.48 -3.69 -18.78
CA ASP A 115 -0.83 -3.87 -20.10
C ASP A 115 -0.10 -2.61 -20.60
N ASP A 116 -0.59 -1.42 -20.22
CA ASP A 116 -0.03 -0.14 -20.66
C ASP A 116 1.11 0.39 -19.78
N ALA A 117 1.24 -0.10 -18.54
CA ALA A 117 2.33 0.26 -17.64
C ALA A 117 3.63 -0.47 -18.06
N ASP A 118 4.76 0.23 -17.99
CA ASP A 118 6.06 -0.36 -18.29
C ASP A 118 6.60 -1.20 -17.11
N ALA A 119 6.16 -0.88 -15.89
CA ALA A 119 6.41 -1.64 -14.66
C ALA A 119 5.21 -1.51 -13.72
N ILE A 120 4.93 -2.58 -12.98
CA ILE A 120 3.87 -2.60 -11.96
C ILE A 120 4.48 -2.72 -10.58
N VAL A 121 4.07 -1.83 -9.68
CA VAL A 121 4.53 -1.76 -8.30
C VAL A 121 3.35 -1.89 -7.34
N SER A 122 3.56 -2.51 -6.18
CA SER A 122 2.58 -2.44 -5.08
C SER A 122 3.22 -2.65 -3.71
N SER A 123 2.46 -2.38 -2.65
CA SER A 123 2.83 -2.71 -1.27
C SER A 123 2.83 -4.22 -1.03
N ARG A 124 3.72 -4.68 -0.14
CA ARG A 124 3.72 -6.06 0.38
C ARG A 124 2.35 -6.50 0.92
N LEU A 125 1.54 -5.58 1.44
CA LEU A 125 0.20 -5.91 1.96
C LEU A 125 -0.77 -6.40 0.89
N LEU A 126 -0.61 -5.98 -0.37
CA LEU A 126 -1.47 -6.39 -1.48
C LEU A 126 -1.67 -7.91 -1.52
N TYR A 127 -0.59 -8.66 -1.29
CA TYR A 127 -0.63 -10.12 -1.36
C TYR A 127 -1.60 -10.73 -0.36
N VAL A 128 -1.54 -10.30 0.91
CA VAL A 128 -2.40 -10.86 1.96
C VAL A 128 -3.84 -10.34 1.82
N GLU A 129 -4.01 -9.10 1.43
CA GLU A 129 -5.33 -8.52 1.18
C GLU A 129 -6.05 -9.21 0.01
N THR A 130 -5.33 -9.44 -1.09
CA THR A 130 -5.84 -10.16 -2.25
C THR A 130 -6.20 -11.60 -1.89
N ALA A 131 -5.33 -12.31 -1.16
CA ALA A 131 -5.62 -13.66 -0.68
C ALA A 131 -6.87 -13.69 0.22
N ALA A 132 -7.04 -12.70 1.10
CA ALA A 132 -8.21 -12.57 1.96
C ALA A 132 -9.49 -12.26 1.15
N ALA A 133 -9.40 -11.40 0.13
CA ALA A 133 -10.50 -11.07 -0.76
C ALA A 133 -10.97 -12.30 -1.56
N LEU A 134 -10.04 -13.07 -2.12
CA LEU A 134 -10.33 -14.32 -2.83
C LEU A 134 -10.98 -15.36 -1.91
N ALA A 135 -10.46 -15.53 -0.69
CA ALA A 135 -11.04 -16.44 0.29
C ALA A 135 -12.46 -16.00 0.72
N GLN A 136 -12.68 -14.70 0.87
CA GLN A 136 -14.00 -14.15 1.18
C GLN A 136 -14.98 -14.41 0.01
N ALA A 137 -14.55 -14.20 -1.23
CA ALA A 137 -15.36 -14.47 -2.42
C ALA A 137 -15.79 -15.95 -2.51
N GLY A 138 -14.90 -16.88 -2.14
CA GLY A 138 -15.24 -18.30 -2.00
C GLY A 138 -16.29 -18.55 -0.90
N ARG A 139 -16.11 -17.97 0.30
CA ARG A 139 -17.05 -18.15 1.43
C ARG A 139 -18.46 -17.67 1.13
N ILE A 140 -18.61 -16.60 0.36
CA ILE A 140 -19.93 -16.05 0.00
C ILE A 140 -20.49 -16.64 -1.30
N GLY A 141 -19.83 -17.66 -1.87
CA GLY A 141 -20.30 -18.38 -3.05
C GLY A 141 -20.17 -17.61 -4.37
N ARG A 142 -19.35 -16.55 -4.42
CA ARG A 142 -19.02 -15.87 -5.69
C ARG A 142 -18.02 -16.65 -6.53
N LEU A 143 -17.18 -17.45 -5.89
CA LEU A 143 -16.24 -18.35 -6.55
C LEU A 143 -16.51 -19.78 -6.12
N THR A 144 -16.50 -20.69 -7.09
CA THR A 144 -16.35 -22.13 -6.84
C THR A 144 -14.95 -22.44 -6.31
N GLU A 145 -14.78 -23.61 -5.70
CA GLU A 145 -13.46 -24.07 -5.24
C GLU A 145 -12.43 -24.11 -6.38
N GLY A 146 -12.86 -24.54 -7.58
CA GLY A 146 -12.01 -24.57 -8.77
C GLY A 146 -11.56 -23.18 -9.22
N GLU A 147 -12.46 -22.20 -9.21
CA GLU A 147 -12.15 -20.80 -9.54
C GLU A 147 -11.25 -20.15 -8.48
N HIS A 148 -11.50 -20.40 -7.20
CA HIS A 148 -10.67 -19.92 -6.11
C HIS A 148 -9.22 -20.45 -6.23
N LEU A 149 -9.05 -21.76 -6.51
CA LEU A 149 -7.73 -22.35 -6.76
C LEU A 149 -7.04 -21.75 -7.99
N GLN A 150 -7.79 -21.47 -9.06
CA GLN A 150 -7.25 -20.79 -10.25
C GLN A 150 -6.81 -19.36 -9.94
N ALA A 151 -7.64 -18.58 -9.25
CA ALA A 151 -7.34 -17.20 -8.87
C ALA A 151 -6.09 -17.12 -7.98
N ARG A 152 -5.93 -18.05 -7.02
CA ARG A 152 -4.72 -18.14 -6.19
C ARG A 152 -3.46 -18.48 -7.00
N ARG A 153 -3.56 -19.31 -8.03
CA ARG A 153 -2.44 -19.57 -8.95
C ARG A 153 -2.08 -18.33 -9.76
N ARG A 154 -3.08 -17.60 -10.28
CA ARG A 154 -2.87 -16.33 -10.99
C ARG A 154 -2.22 -15.28 -10.09
N LEU A 155 -2.66 -15.16 -8.84
CA LEU A 155 -2.02 -14.29 -7.84
C LEU A 155 -0.52 -14.57 -7.75
N GLY A 156 -0.11 -15.84 -7.61
CA GLY A 156 1.31 -16.19 -7.52
C GLY A 156 2.10 -15.89 -8.80
N GLN A 157 1.48 -16.05 -9.97
CA GLN A 157 2.11 -15.75 -11.26
C GLN A 157 2.31 -14.24 -11.43
N MET A 158 1.24 -13.46 -11.32
CA MET A 158 1.29 -12.00 -11.50
C MET A 158 2.15 -11.33 -10.43
N TRP A 159 2.10 -11.81 -9.18
CA TRP A 159 2.96 -11.30 -8.10
C TRP A 159 4.45 -11.42 -8.41
N SER A 160 4.87 -12.45 -9.16
CA SER A 160 6.28 -12.62 -9.56
C SER A 160 6.74 -11.64 -10.64
N GLU A 161 5.80 -10.95 -11.28
CA GLU A 161 6.03 -9.93 -12.32
C GLU A 161 6.00 -8.50 -11.74
N MET A 162 5.69 -8.35 -10.46
CA MET A 162 5.55 -7.05 -9.79
C MET A 162 6.77 -6.70 -8.95
N ASP A 163 7.12 -5.42 -8.95
CA ASP A 163 8.01 -4.85 -7.96
C ASP A 163 7.25 -4.59 -6.66
N VAL A 164 7.86 -4.94 -5.53
CA VAL A 164 7.18 -4.94 -4.22
C VAL A 164 7.86 -3.99 -3.25
N ILE A 165 7.08 -3.02 -2.78
CA ILE A 165 7.48 -2.11 -1.71
C ILE A 165 7.28 -2.81 -0.36
N GLU A 166 8.38 -2.94 0.38
CA GLU A 166 8.37 -3.49 1.74
C GLU A 166 7.79 -2.48 2.74
N VAL A 167 6.94 -2.96 3.65
CA VAL A 167 6.37 -2.12 4.71
C VAL A 167 7.32 -2.08 5.89
N ASP A 168 8.09 -1.00 5.99
CA ASP A 168 9.02 -0.74 7.08
C ASP A 168 8.50 0.35 8.04
N GLU A 169 9.32 0.71 9.02
CA GLU A 169 8.98 1.73 10.03
C GLU A 169 8.70 3.10 9.41
N GLN A 170 9.38 3.46 8.31
CA GLN A 170 9.18 4.74 7.63
C GLN A 170 7.82 4.78 6.95
N ILE A 171 7.43 3.72 6.25
CA ILE A 171 6.09 3.58 5.65
C ILE A 171 5.02 3.61 6.74
N VAL A 172 5.19 2.85 7.82
CA VAL A 172 4.18 2.77 8.89
C VAL A 172 3.98 4.13 9.56
N THR A 173 5.06 4.85 9.85
CA THR A 173 4.98 6.20 10.44
C THR A 173 4.29 7.16 9.48
N ARG A 174 4.68 7.15 8.20
CA ARG A 174 4.05 8.00 7.18
C ARG A 174 2.56 7.67 6.98
N ALA A 175 2.22 6.39 6.96
CA ALA A 175 0.84 5.92 6.86
C ALA A 175 0.00 6.39 8.05
N ALA A 176 0.54 6.39 9.28
CA ALA A 176 -0.17 6.91 10.44
C ALA A 176 -0.52 8.40 10.29
N ASP A 177 0.42 9.21 9.80
CA ASP A 177 0.20 10.64 9.52
C ASP A 177 -0.87 10.85 8.43
N LEU A 178 -0.78 10.09 7.33
CA LEU A 178 -1.75 10.17 6.23
C LEU A 178 -3.14 9.69 6.67
N ALA A 179 -3.22 8.64 7.49
CA ALA A 179 -4.48 8.16 8.05
C ALA A 179 -5.18 9.26 8.86
N HIS A 180 -4.43 9.99 9.68
CA HIS A 180 -4.98 11.10 10.44
C HIS A 180 -5.37 12.28 9.55
N ARG A 181 -4.46 12.73 8.68
CA ARG A 181 -4.66 13.93 7.85
C ARG A 181 -5.74 13.77 6.80
N LEU A 182 -5.80 12.61 6.15
CA LEU A 182 -6.66 12.33 5.00
C LEU A 182 -7.84 11.41 5.36
N SER A 183 -8.01 11.08 6.66
CA SER A 183 -9.09 10.21 7.16
C SER A 183 -9.16 8.84 6.48
N LEU A 184 -8.00 8.26 6.16
CA LEU A 184 -7.87 6.95 5.51
C LEU A 184 -7.96 5.80 6.54
N ARG A 185 -8.42 4.63 6.09
CA ARG A 185 -8.27 3.40 6.89
C ARG A 185 -6.80 3.00 6.92
N GLY A 186 -6.40 2.23 7.93
CA GLY A 186 -5.00 1.85 8.14
C GLY A 186 -4.33 1.26 6.89
N TYR A 187 -4.99 0.31 6.21
CA TYR A 187 -4.42 -0.29 5.01
C TYR A 187 -4.39 0.66 3.80
N ASP A 188 -5.46 1.43 3.59
CA ASP A 188 -5.49 2.47 2.54
C ASP A 188 -4.36 3.49 2.76
N ALA A 189 -4.08 3.85 4.02
CA ALA A 189 -3.00 4.76 4.37
C ALA A 189 -1.61 4.16 4.12
N VAL A 190 -1.44 2.84 4.31
CA VAL A 190 -0.20 2.14 3.92
C VAL A 190 -0.05 2.12 2.41
N HIS A 191 -1.11 1.88 1.65
CA HIS A 191 -1.06 2.00 0.19
C HIS A 191 -0.73 3.44 -0.25
N ALA A 192 -1.30 4.44 0.40
CA ALA A 192 -1.00 5.85 0.13
C ALA A 192 0.48 6.17 0.38
N ALA A 193 1.00 5.83 1.56
CA ALA A 193 2.39 6.05 1.92
C ALA A 193 3.37 5.25 1.04
N SER A 194 3.02 4.02 0.66
CA SER A 194 3.88 3.19 -0.20
C SER A 194 3.98 3.79 -1.60
N ALA A 195 2.85 4.22 -2.18
CA ALA A 195 2.85 4.83 -3.50
C ALA A 195 3.57 6.19 -3.50
N GLU A 196 3.43 6.98 -2.44
CA GLU A 196 4.10 8.27 -2.26
C GLU A 196 5.64 8.16 -2.27
N GLN A 197 6.22 7.00 -1.89
CA GLN A 197 7.67 6.79 -1.96
C GLN A 197 8.21 6.67 -3.39
N LEU A 198 7.34 6.42 -4.36
CA LEU A 198 7.70 6.42 -5.77
C LEU A 198 7.81 7.89 -6.21
N ASP A 199 8.95 8.51 -5.89
CA ASP A 199 9.31 9.89 -6.25
C ASP A 199 9.69 9.96 -7.75
N ASP A 200 8.70 9.71 -8.61
CA ASP A 200 8.84 9.80 -10.06
C ASP A 200 7.62 10.52 -10.65
N ASP A 201 7.87 11.50 -11.52
CA ASP A 201 6.83 12.25 -12.24
C ASP A 201 5.98 11.31 -13.13
N ASP A 202 6.46 10.08 -13.38
CA ASP A 202 5.85 9.07 -14.25
C ASP A 202 5.04 7.98 -13.51
N VAL A 203 4.67 8.19 -12.24
CA VAL A 203 3.84 7.23 -11.47
C VAL A 203 2.35 7.51 -11.64
N ALA A 204 1.60 6.49 -12.06
CA ALA A 204 0.13 6.47 -12.05
C ALA A 204 -0.37 5.45 -11.02
N ALA A 205 -1.24 5.86 -10.09
CA ALA A 205 -1.79 5.00 -9.06
C ALA A 205 -3.25 4.60 -9.36
N ALA A 206 -3.51 3.30 -9.45
CA ALA A 206 -4.83 2.75 -9.78
C ALA A 206 -5.53 2.20 -8.53
N SER A 207 -6.82 2.55 -8.40
CA SER A 207 -7.72 2.06 -7.36
C SER A 207 -9.17 2.17 -7.79
N GLY A 208 -10.02 1.34 -7.20
CA GLY A 208 -11.48 1.49 -7.22
C GLY A 208 -12.03 2.26 -6.02
N ASP A 209 -11.21 2.57 -5.00
CA ASP A 209 -11.62 3.32 -3.81
C ASP A 209 -11.41 4.83 -4.03
N GLN A 210 -12.53 5.57 -4.06
CA GLN A 210 -12.54 7.01 -4.28
C GLN A 210 -11.81 7.82 -3.20
N ARG A 211 -11.76 7.33 -1.96
CA ARG A 211 -11.03 7.99 -0.88
C ARG A 211 -9.52 7.85 -1.07
N LEU A 212 -9.06 6.67 -1.48
CA LEU A 212 -7.65 6.44 -1.77
C LEU A 212 -7.21 7.24 -3.01
N LEU A 213 -8.04 7.26 -4.06
CA LEU A 213 -7.80 8.11 -5.24
C LEU A 213 -7.69 9.59 -4.88
N SER A 214 -8.59 10.08 -4.03
CA SER A 214 -8.55 11.47 -3.55
C SER A 214 -7.29 11.77 -2.74
N ALA A 215 -6.87 10.83 -1.88
CA ALA A 215 -5.62 10.98 -1.15
C ALA A 215 -4.40 11.06 -2.07
N TRP A 216 -4.31 10.22 -3.09
CA TRP A 216 -3.22 10.31 -4.08
C TRP A 216 -3.23 11.60 -4.89
N MET A 217 -4.41 12.10 -5.26
CA MET A 217 -4.53 13.42 -5.88
C MET A 217 -4.03 14.55 -4.96
N ASP A 218 -4.38 14.51 -3.67
CA ASP A 218 -3.90 15.48 -2.68
C ASP A 218 -2.39 15.42 -2.45
N LEU A 219 -1.77 14.25 -2.73
CA LEU A 219 -0.33 14.04 -2.73
C LEU A 219 0.35 14.42 -4.06
N GLY A 220 -0.43 14.85 -5.06
CA GLY A 220 0.08 15.30 -6.36
C GLY A 220 0.34 14.18 -7.37
N MET A 221 -0.16 12.97 -7.13
CA MET A 221 0.07 11.81 -8.00
C MET A 221 -0.95 11.74 -9.15
N ALA A 222 -0.55 11.17 -10.29
CA ALA A 222 -1.49 10.78 -11.32
C ALA A 222 -2.31 9.57 -10.84
N ILE A 223 -3.62 9.57 -11.12
CA ILE A 223 -4.52 8.50 -10.67
C ILE A 223 -5.23 7.82 -11.84
N TYR A 224 -5.63 6.57 -11.62
CA TYR A 224 -6.49 5.81 -12.52
C TYR A 224 -7.66 5.18 -11.76
N ASP A 225 -8.86 5.66 -12.04
CA ASP A 225 -10.09 5.13 -11.45
C ASP A 225 -10.57 3.90 -12.25
N THR A 226 -10.49 2.72 -11.65
CA THR A 226 -10.86 1.46 -12.30
C THR A 226 -12.37 1.31 -12.50
N ASN A 227 -13.18 2.15 -11.83
CA ASN A 227 -14.64 2.15 -11.92
C ASN A 227 -15.17 3.16 -12.94
N GLN A 228 -14.33 4.09 -13.43
CA GLN A 228 -14.75 5.01 -14.47
C GLN A 228 -14.97 4.27 -15.78
N LYS A 229 -16.18 4.43 -16.32
CA LYS A 229 -16.48 4.00 -17.68
C LYS A 229 -15.65 4.86 -18.63
N ALA A 230 -14.96 4.24 -19.57
CA ALA A 230 -14.30 4.96 -20.65
C ALA A 230 -15.30 5.94 -21.27
N THR A 231 -14.99 7.24 -21.20
CA THR A 231 -15.75 8.25 -21.94
C THR A 231 -15.66 7.86 -23.41
N PRO A 232 -16.79 7.71 -24.14
CA PRO A 232 -16.71 7.52 -25.58
C PRO A 232 -15.98 8.71 -26.19
N GLU A 233 -14.95 8.47 -27.00
CA GLU A 233 -14.32 9.53 -27.78
C GLU A 233 -15.39 10.24 -28.61
N PRO A 234 -15.41 11.58 -28.66
CA PRO A 234 -16.32 12.29 -29.55
C PRO A 234 -15.96 11.95 -31.00
N GLU A 235 -16.97 11.51 -31.76
CA GLU A 235 -16.89 11.29 -33.22
C GLU A 235 -16.47 12.55 -33.99
#